data_AF-N9EGE3-F1
#
_entry.id   AF-N9EGE3-F1
#
_cell.length_a   1.000
_cell.length_b   1.000
_cell.length_c   1.000
_cell.angle_alpha   90.00
_cell.angle_beta   90.00
_cell.angle_gamma   90.00
#
_symmetry.space_group_name_H-M   'P 1'
#
loop_
_entity.id
_entity.type
_entity.pdbx_description
1 polymer ?
#
loop_
_entity_poly.entity_id
_entity_poly.type
_entity_poly.pdbx_seq_one_letter_code
_entity_poly.pdbx_strand_id
1 'polypeptide(L)'
;MAFDLVQYFAEQIKIQKPQLLSQLQAVERTAHIEEINALTLGKIISLWRKDDDALYQEILSQDHLYSQEIARHLTTSPQNKSDLEQTILESATTEILELQFAELKQLDTAGSLGKRGLRELVIGQIEHLSGQAKDWVWSTNELTELIGSQPTVQEEISLDETMKEFNQMVNVQTTDTHADHPEVTVVETVQPTWAKVAEPVVALVVLYILFEAVSKVFA
;
A
#
# COMPACT_ATOMS: atom_id res chain seq x y z
N MET A 1 20.41 -1.43 -14.72
CA MET A 1 19.03 -0.97 -14.53
C MET A 1 18.19 -2.23 -14.41
N ALA A 2 17.47 -2.40 -13.30
CA ALA A 2 16.54 -3.52 -13.15
C ALA A 2 15.38 -3.35 -14.15
N PHE A 3 14.82 -4.45 -14.63
CA PHE A 3 13.69 -4.42 -15.55
C PHE A 3 12.42 -4.05 -14.79
N ASP A 4 11.72 -3.01 -15.25
CA ASP A 4 10.52 -2.47 -14.61
C ASP A 4 9.26 -3.06 -15.25
N LEU A 5 8.67 -4.08 -14.62
CA LEU A 5 7.43 -4.70 -15.07
C LEU A 5 6.22 -3.78 -14.89
N VAL A 6 6.23 -2.88 -13.91
CA VAL A 6 5.11 -1.96 -13.66
C VAL A 6 4.91 -1.09 -14.89
N GLN A 7 5.98 -0.42 -15.33
CA GLN A 7 5.96 0.43 -16.52
C GLN A 7 5.77 -0.38 -17.79
N TYR A 8 6.44 -1.54 -17.90
CA TYR A 8 6.31 -2.41 -19.07
C TYR A 8 4.85 -2.83 -19.30
N PHE A 9 4.17 -3.32 -18.27
CA PHE A 9 2.76 -3.71 -18.39
C PHE A 9 1.85 -2.52 -18.66
N ALA A 10 2.08 -1.37 -18.03
CA ALA A 10 1.32 -0.15 -18.32
C ALA A 10 1.38 0.21 -19.81
N GLU A 11 2.55 0.10 -20.45
CA GLU A 11 2.70 0.32 -21.89
C GLU A 11 2.04 -0.80 -22.72
N GLN A 12 2.16 -2.07 -22.33
CA GLN A 12 1.49 -3.16 -23.03
C GLN A 12 -0.03 -3.05 -22.98
N ILE A 13 -0.60 -2.62 -21.85
CA ILE A 13 -2.05 -2.38 -21.72
C ILE A 13 -2.49 -1.27 -22.69
N LYS A 14 -1.74 -0.17 -22.78
CA LYS A 14 -2.05 0.92 -23.73
C LYS A 14 -2.04 0.45 -25.19
N ILE A 15 -1.10 -0.43 -25.54
CA ILE A 15 -0.94 -0.93 -26.92
C ILE A 15 -2.01 -1.98 -27.25
N GLN A 16 -2.22 -2.96 -26.39
CA GLN A 16 -3.03 -4.15 -26.69
C GLN A 16 -4.50 -3.98 -26.31
N LYS A 17 -4.80 -3.11 -25.34
CA LYS A 17 -6.15 -2.89 -24.80
C LYS A 17 -6.55 -1.40 -24.82
N PRO A 18 -6.49 -0.71 -25.98
CA PRO A 18 -6.75 0.73 -26.06
C PRO A 18 -8.21 1.13 -25.71
N GLN A 19 -9.14 0.18 -25.74
CA GLN A 19 -10.57 0.39 -25.43
C GLN A 19 -10.93 0.08 -23.97
N LEU A 20 -9.97 -0.42 -23.17
CA LEU A 20 -10.19 -0.73 -21.77
C LEU A 20 -10.62 0.53 -21.02
N LEU A 21 -11.72 0.44 -20.28
CA LEU A 21 -12.31 1.57 -19.54
C LEU A 21 -12.58 2.81 -20.43
N SER A 22 -12.89 2.60 -21.72
CA SER A 22 -13.17 3.68 -22.69
C SER A 22 -14.37 4.56 -22.35
N GLN A 23 -15.23 4.12 -21.44
CA GLN A 23 -16.34 4.89 -20.89
C GLN A 23 -15.90 6.04 -19.96
N LEU A 24 -14.66 6.02 -19.46
CA LEU A 24 -14.12 7.02 -18.54
C LEU A 24 -13.38 8.14 -19.28
N GLN A 25 -13.18 9.28 -18.60
CA GLN A 25 -12.33 10.35 -19.13
C GLN A 25 -10.87 9.90 -19.20
N ALA A 26 -10.08 10.44 -20.15
CA ALA A 26 -8.73 9.95 -20.42
C ALA A 26 -7.78 9.96 -19.20
N VAL A 27 -7.86 10.98 -18.34
CA VAL A 27 -7.02 11.10 -17.13
C VAL A 27 -7.44 10.06 -16.08
N GLU A 28 -8.73 10.00 -15.76
CA GLU A 28 -9.31 9.05 -14.82
C GLU A 28 -9.09 7.60 -15.26
N ARG A 29 -9.27 7.33 -16.56
CA ARG A 29 -8.99 6.05 -17.19
C ARG A 29 -7.55 5.61 -16.97
N THR A 30 -6.59 6.51 -17.17
CA THR A 30 -5.16 6.20 -17.02
C THR A 30 -4.86 5.88 -15.55
N ALA A 31 -5.36 6.69 -14.61
CA ALA A 31 -5.18 6.45 -13.19
C ALA A 31 -5.75 5.10 -12.73
N HIS A 32 -6.94 4.72 -13.21
CA HIS A 32 -7.51 3.41 -12.89
C HIS A 32 -6.75 2.25 -13.53
N ILE A 33 -6.27 2.40 -14.78
CA ILE A 33 -5.44 1.36 -15.40
C ILE A 33 -4.15 1.17 -14.62
N GLU A 34 -3.49 2.25 -14.19
CA GLU A 34 -2.27 2.19 -13.38
C GLU A 34 -2.53 1.56 -12.00
N GLU A 35 -3.61 1.94 -11.32
CA GLU A 35 -4.01 1.37 -10.03
C GLU A 35 -4.34 -0.13 -10.13
N ILE A 36 -5.08 -0.55 -11.16
CA ILE A 36 -5.40 -1.97 -11.40
C ILE A 36 -4.15 -2.75 -11.80
N ASN A 37 -3.28 -2.18 -12.63
CA ASN A 37 -2.01 -2.80 -13.01
C ASN A 37 -1.12 -3.08 -11.79
N ALA A 38 -1.03 -2.12 -10.87
CA ALA A 38 -0.35 -2.28 -9.59
C ALA A 38 -1.03 -3.32 -8.69
N LEU A 39 -2.37 -3.33 -8.64
CA LEU A 39 -3.15 -4.30 -7.88
C LEU A 39 -2.93 -5.74 -8.35
N THR A 40 -3.01 -5.98 -9.66
CA THR A 40 -2.83 -7.33 -10.21
C THR A 40 -1.38 -7.78 -10.13
N LEU A 41 -0.41 -6.90 -10.38
CA LEU A 41 1.01 -7.24 -10.21
C LEU A 41 1.35 -7.54 -8.74
N GLY A 42 0.82 -6.75 -7.81
CA GLY A 42 0.92 -7.03 -6.38
C GLY A 42 0.34 -8.41 -6.03
N LYS A 43 -0.79 -8.77 -6.64
CA LYS A 43 -1.40 -10.09 -6.45
C LYS A 43 -0.52 -11.22 -6.98
N ILE A 44 0.08 -11.04 -8.16
CA ILE A 44 1.02 -12.00 -8.76
C ILE A 44 2.21 -12.23 -7.81
N ILE A 45 2.79 -11.16 -7.23
CA ILE A 45 3.87 -11.28 -6.24
C ILE A 45 3.44 -12.10 -5.03
N SER A 46 2.26 -11.81 -4.47
CA SER A 46 1.77 -12.53 -3.28
C SER A 46 1.47 -13.99 -3.56
N LEU A 47 0.94 -14.31 -4.74
CA LEU A 47 0.72 -15.68 -5.18
C LEU A 47 2.06 -16.43 -5.37
N TRP A 48 3.08 -15.79 -5.96
CA TRP A 48 4.45 -16.35 -6.06
C TRP A 48 5.08 -16.65 -4.70
N ARG A 49 4.79 -15.84 -3.68
CA ARG A 49 5.28 -16.08 -2.30
C ARG A 49 4.58 -17.26 -1.64
N LYS A 50 3.31 -17.52 -2.00
CA LYS A 50 2.48 -18.55 -1.40
C LYS A 50 2.72 -19.93 -2.01
N ASP A 51 2.67 -20.02 -3.34
CA ASP A 51 2.87 -21.26 -4.08
C ASP A 51 3.45 -20.93 -5.47
N ASP A 52 4.77 -21.11 -5.58
CA ASP A 52 5.53 -20.71 -6.76
C ASP A 52 5.32 -21.68 -7.95
N ASP A 53 5.10 -22.96 -7.66
CA ASP A 53 4.82 -24.00 -8.65
C ASP A 53 3.43 -23.82 -9.27
N ALA A 54 2.40 -23.64 -8.42
CA ALA A 54 1.05 -23.44 -8.89
C ALA A 54 0.95 -22.21 -9.80
N LEU A 55 1.43 -21.05 -9.34
CA LEU A 55 1.35 -19.84 -10.14
C LEU A 55 2.16 -19.93 -11.44
N TYR A 56 3.34 -20.56 -11.41
CA TYR A 56 4.13 -20.74 -12.63
C TYR A 56 3.36 -21.57 -13.67
N GLN A 57 2.71 -22.65 -13.26
CA GLN A 57 1.86 -23.44 -14.16
C GLN A 57 0.69 -22.62 -14.70
N GLU A 58 0.04 -21.81 -13.88
CA GLU A 58 -1.08 -20.98 -14.32
C GLU A 58 -0.68 -19.89 -15.32
N ILE A 59 0.51 -19.30 -15.15
CA ILE A 59 1.07 -18.37 -16.14
C ILE A 59 1.30 -19.08 -17.49
N LEU A 60 1.76 -20.33 -17.48
CA LEU A 60 2.00 -21.10 -18.71
C LEU A 60 0.70 -21.59 -19.35
N SER A 61 -0.27 -22.03 -18.54
CA SER A 61 -1.57 -22.54 -19.00
C SER A 61 -2.44 -21.42 -19.58
N GLN A 62 -2.33 -20.20 -19.02
CA GLN A 62 -3.19 -19.06 -19.31
C GLN A 62 -4.68 -19.39 -19.11
N ASP A 63 -5.01 -20.04 -18.00
CA ASP A 63 -6.40 -20.37 -17.67
C ASP A 63 -7.22 -19.08 -17.37
N HIS A 64 -8.28 -18.90 -18.17
CA HIS A 64 -9.25 -17.83 -18.01
C HIS A 64 -9.97 -17.90 -16.66
N LEU A 65 -10.38 -19.11 -16.24
CA LEU A 65 -11.16 -19.28 -15.02
C LEU A 65 -10.35 -18.90 -13.78
N TYR A 66 -9.06 -19.24 -13.77
CA TYR A 66 -8.13 -18.85 -12.72
C TYR A 66 -7.97 -17.32 -12.64
N SER A 67 -7.79 -16.67 -13.80
CA SER A 67 -7.70 -15.20 -13.88
C SER A 67 -8.97 -14.52 -13.37
N GLN A 68 -10.15 -15.03 -13.76
CA GLN A 68 -11.44 -14.53 -13.28
C GLN A 68 -11.62 -14.73 -11.78
N GLU A 69 -11.21 -15.88 -11.24
CA GLU A 69 -11.29 -16.15 -9.80
C GLU A 69 -10.41 -15.18 -9.00
N ILE A 70 -9.18 -14.95 -9.45
CA ILE A 70 -8.28 -13.96 -8.84
C ILE A 70 -8.92 -12.57 -8.89
N ALA A 71 -9.41 -12.14 -10.07
CA ALA A 71 -10.04 -10.84 -10.23
C ALA A 71 -11.22 -10.68 -9.27
N ARG A 72 -12.11 -11.67 -9.20
CA ARG A 72 -13.24 -11.67 -8.27
C ARG A 72 -12.79 -11.58 -6.82
N HIS A 73 -11.73 -12.28 -6.42
CA HIS A 73 -11.19 -12.17 -5.06
C HIS A 73 -10.62 -10.78 -4.74
N LEU A 74 -9.94 -10.16 -5.71
CA LEU A 74 -9.43 -8.80 -5.56
C LEU A 74 -10.58 -7.79 -5.45
N THR A 75 -11.59 -7.90 -6.31
CA THR A 75 -12.69 -6.92 -6.37
C THR A 75 -13.68 -7.06 -5.21
N THR A 76 -13.88 -8.27 -4.68
CA THR A 76 -14.78 -8.52 -3.54
C THR A 76 -14.10 -8.47 -2.18
N SER A 77 -12.78 -8.21 -2.15
CA SER A 77 -12.03 -8.08 -0.89
C SER A 77 -12.59 -6.95 -0.03
N PRO A 78 -12.72 -7.13 1.29
CA PRO A 78 -13.13 -6.05 2.19
C PRO A 78 -12.12 -4.90 2.26
N GLN A 79 -10.88 -5.13 1.81
CA GLN A 79 -9.84 -4.10 1.72
C GLN A 79 -9.90 -3.32 0.40
N ASN A 80 -10.69 -3.77 -0.58
CA ASN A 80 -10.86 -3.05 -1.82
C ASN A 80 -11.58 -1.71 -1.58
N LYS A 81 -10.97 -0.61 -2.02
CA LYS A 81 -11.53 0.75 -1.95
C LYS A 81 -11.52 1.45 -3.31
N SER A 82 -11.60 0.69 -4.40
CA SER A 82 -11.72 1.24 -5.74
C SER A 82 -13.04 2.01 -5.90
N ASP A 83 -12.97 3.12 -6.63
CA ASP A 83 -14.13 3.98 -6.93
C ASP A 83 -14.93 3.48 -8.15
N LEU A 84 -14.45 2.43 -8.84
CA LEU A 84 -15.13 1.84 -9.99
C LEU A 84 -16.33 0.97 -9.59
N GLU A 85 -17.34 0.93 -10.46
CA GLU A 85 -18.44 -0.02 -10.32
C GLU A 85 -17.92 -1.46 -10.40
N GLN A 86 -18.48 -2.35 -9.58
CA GLN A 86 -17.95 -3.69 -9.34
C GLN A 86 -17.81 -4.51 -10.63
N THR A 87 -18.83 -4.51 -11.51
CA THR A 87 -18.76 -5.30 -12.75
C THR A 87 -17.71 -4.75 -13.71
N ILE A 88 -17.55 -3.43 -13.77
CA ILE A 88 -16.51 -2.77 -14.56
C ILE A 88 -15.13 -3.10 -14.00
N LEU A 89 -14.94 -3.01 -12.68
CA LEU A 89 -13.68 -3.30 -12.02
C LEU A 89 -13.27 -4.75 -12.22
N GLU A 90 -14.18 -5.71 -12.03
CA GLU A 90 -13.89 -7.14 -12.18
C GLU A 90 -13.51 -7.49 -13.61
N SER A 91 -14.24 -6.96 -14.59
CA SER A 91 -13.90 -7.13 -16.01
C SER A 91 -12.50 -6.55 -16.32
N ALA A 92 -12.24 -5.32 -15.89
CA ALA A 92 -10.95 -4.67 -16.16
C ALA A 92 -9.78 -5.35 -15.45
N THR A 93 -9.99 -5.82 -14.22
CA THR A 93 -8.99 -6.57 -13.44
C THR A 93 -8.68 -7.90 -14.12
N THR A 94 -9.69 -8.61 -14.62
CA THR A 94 -9.50 -9.86 -15.37
C THR A 94 -8.68 -9.62 -16.63
N GLU A 95 -9.06 -8.62 -17.45
CA GLU A 95 -8.35 -8.33 -18.70
C GLU A 95 -6.89 -7.90 -18.49
N ILE A 96 -6.61 -7.09 -17.46
CA ILE A 96 -5.25 -6.67 -17.13
C ILE A 96 -4.43 -7.86 -16.63
N LEU A 97 -5.00 -8.71 -15.75
CA LEU A 97 -4.32 -9.87 -15.22
C LEU A 97 -3.95 -10.88 -16.32
N GLU A 98 -4.88 -11.16 -17.24
CA GLU A 98 -4.63 -12.03 -18.39
C GLU A 98 -3.52 -11.51 -19.29
N LEU A 99 -3.51 -10.20 -19.54
CA LEU A 99 -2.43 -9.54 -20.29
C LEU A 99 -1.10 -9.72 -19.56
N GLN A 100 -1.05 -9.46 -18.25
CA GLN A 100 0.16 -9.64 -17.46
C GLN A 100 0.67 -11.10 -17.51
N PHE A 101 -0.21 -12.10 -17.43
CA PHE A 101 0.17 -13.51 -17.60
C PHE A 101 0.71 -13.81 -18.98
N ALA A 102 0.06 -13.32 -20.05
CA ALA A 102 0.54 -13.48 -21.41
C ALA A 102 1.94 -12.88 -21.60
N GLU A 103 2.16 -11.69 -21.06
CA GLU A 103 3.45 -11.01 -21.11
C GLU A 103 4.53 -11.73 -20.29
N LEU A 104 4.21 -12.22 -19.10
CA LEU A 104 5.14 -13.03 -18.29
C LEU A 104 5.54 -14.32 -19.01
N LYS A 105 4.59 -15.00 -19.65
CA LYS A 105 4.86 -16.19 -20.47
C LYS A 105 5.73 -15.88 -21.68
N GLN A 106 5.51 -14.72 -22.32
CA GLN A 106 6.36 -14.27 -23.42
C GLN A 106 7.78 -13.97 -22.94
N LEU A 107 7.94 -13.29 -21.80
CA LEU A 107 9.25 -13.02 -21.20
C LEU A 107 9.98 -14.30 -20.82
N ASP A 108 9.26 -15.30 -20.26
CA ASP A 108 9.81 -16.62 -19.97
C ASP A 108 10.31 -17.32 -21.23
N THR A 109 9.49 -17.32 -22.29
CA THR A 109 9.82 -17.99 -23.56
C THR A 109 10.98 -17.30 -24.27
N ALA A 110 10.94 -15.97 -24.40
CA ALA A 110 11.96 -15.20 -25.11
C ALA A 110 13.29 -15.16 -24.34
N GLY A 111 13.23 -15.07 -23.02
CA GLY A 111 14.40 -15.02 -22.14
C GLY A 111 14.92 -16.39 -21.71
N SER A 112 14.17 -17.48 -21.96
CA SER A 112 14.44 -18.81 -21.39
C SER A 112 14.69 -18.77 -19.88
N LEU A 113 13.86 -17.98 -19.17
CA LEU A 113 14.08 -17.67 -17.76
C LEU A 113 13.87 -18.88 -16.85
N GLY A 114 12.85 -19.69 -17.17
CA GLY A 114 12.32 -20.74 -16.32
C GLY A 114 11.71 -20.19 -15.03
N LYS A 115 11.13 -21.08 -14.22
CA LYS A 115 10.47 -20.74 -12.95
C LYS A 115 11.30 -19.80 -12.07
N ARG A 116 12.59 -20.10 -11.89
CA ARG A 116 13.48 -19.29 -11.03
C ARG A 116 13.71 -17.89 -11.58
N GLY A 117 14.01 -17.76 -12.87
CA GLY A 117 14.25 -16.45 -13.49
C GLY A 117 12.99 -15.58 -13.49
N LEU A 118 11.84 -16.17 -13.78
CA LEU A 118 10.56 -15.47 -13.74
C LEU A 118 10.20 -15.03 -12.31
N ARG A 119 10.45 -15.89 -11.31
CA ARG A 119 10.31 -15.54 -9.89
C ARG A 119 11.16 -14.34 -9.51
N GLU A 120 12.45 -14.36 -9.84
CA GLU A 120 13.37 -13.26 -9.52
C GLU A 120 12.93 -11.96 -10.18
N LEU A 121 12.48 -12.02 -11.44
CA LEU A 121 11.95 -10.88 -12.16
C LEU A 121 10.72 -10.28 -11.46
N VAL A 122 9.74 -11.12 -11.11
CA VAL A 122 8.48 -10.68 -10.48
C VAL A 122 8.69 -10.18 -9.06
N ILE A 123 9.44 -10.91 -8.23
CA ILE A 123 9.71 -10.51 -6.84
C ILE A 123 10.56 -9.22 -6.80
N GLY A 124 11.44 -9.00 -7.78
CA GLY A 124 12.21 -7.76 -7.88
C GLY A 124 11.38 -6.49 -8.11
N GLN A 125 10.08 -6.61 -8.41
CA GLN A 125 9.21 -5.47 -8.69
C GLN A 125 8.69 -4.75 -7.45
N ILE A 126 8.92 -5.27 -6.24
CA ILE A 126 8.47 -4.63 -5.00
C ILE A 126 9.01 -3.19 -4.91
N GLU A 127 10.28 -2.97 -5.27
CA GLU A 127 10.88 -1.63 -5.27
C GLU A 127 10.20 -0.69 -6.27
N HIS A 128 9.84 -1.20 -7.46
CA HIS A 128 9.18 -0.43 -8.50
C HIS A 128 7.72 -0.11 -8.17
N LEU A 129 7.05 -0.94 -7.37
CA LEU A 129 5.67 -0.73 -6.91
C LEU A 129 5.57 0.32 -5.80
N SER A 130 6.66 0.60 -5.09
CA SER A 130 6.70 1.60 -4.03
C SER A 130 6.24 2.96 -4.54
N GLY A 131 5.19 3.52 -3.91
CA GLY A 131 4.62 4.81 -4.27
C GLY A 131 3.69 4.82 -5.49
N GLN A 132 3.48 3.68 -6.17
CA GLN A 132 2.67 3.61 -7.41
C GLN A 132 1.16 3.55 -7.17
N ALA A 133 0.72 3.15 -5.98
CA ALA A 133 -0.69 2.96 -5.68
C ALA A 133 -1.03 3.28 -4.22
N LYS A 134 -2.33 3.41 -3.94
CA LYS A 134 -2.88 3.68 -2.61
C LYS A 134 -2.72 2.46 -1.70
N ASP A 135 -2.63 2.69 -0.40
CA ASP A 135 -2.40 1.62 0.61
C ASP A 135 -3.42 0.48 0.60
N TRP A 136 -4.64 0.74 0.14
CA TRP A 136 -5.68 -0.29 0.03
C TRP A 136 -5.29 -1.38 -0.98
N VAL A 137 -4.55 -1.02 -2.04
CA VAL A 137 -4.03 -1.94 -3.05
C VAL A 137 -3.04 -2.92 -2.41
N TRP A 138 -2.14 -2.40 -1.57
CA TRP A 138 -1.16 -3.20 -0.85
C TRP A 138 -1.80 -4.06 0.24
N SER A 139 -2.78 -3.51 0.96
CA SER A 139 -3.56 -4.22 1.97
C SER A 139 -4.35 -5.39 1.37
N THR A 140 -4.92 -5.20 0.17
CA THR A 140 -5.65 -6.24 -0.56
C THR A 140 -4.75 -7.41 -0.99
N ASN A 141 -3.48 -7.12 -1.22
CA ASN A 141 -2.48 -8.10 -1.63
C ASN A 141 -1.60 -8.62 -0.49
N GLU A 142 -1.83 -8.22 0.76
CA GLU A 142 -0.98 -8.58 1.91
C GLU A 142 0.50 -8.13 1.75
N LEU A 143 0.75 -7.08 0.96
CA LEU A 143 2.07 -6.48 0.74
C LEU A 143 2.32 -5.36 1.75
N THR A 144 2.41 -5.72 3.03
CA THR A 144 2.50 -4.75 4.14
C THR A 144 3.71 -3.82 4.07
N GLU A 145 4.79 -4.25 3.42
CA GLU A 145 6.02 -3.48 3.23
C GLU A 145 5.85 -2.27 2.30
N LEU A 146 4.77 -2.23 1.49
CA LEU A 146 4.46 -1.12 0.58
C LEU A 146 3.47 -0.12 1.17
N ILE A 147 2.86 -0.43 2.32
CA ILE A 147 1.91 0.47 3.00
C ILE A 147 2.66 1.72 3.48
N GLY A 148 2.12 2.90 3.16
CA GLY A 148 2.74 4.19 3.47
C GLY A 148 3.86 4.59 2.50
N SER A 149 4.02 3.88 1.37
CA SER A 149 5.02 4.22 0.35
C SER A 149 4.65 5.41 -0.54
N GLN A 150 3.38 5.86 -0.50
CA GLN A 150 2.96 7.02 -1.28
C GLN A 150 3.73 8.26 -0.82
N PRO A 151 4.25 9.09 -1.75
CA PRO A 151 4.83 10.37 -1.40
C PRO A 151 3.78 11.18 -0.63
N THR A 152 4.03 11.44 0.66
CA THR A 152 3.26 12.44 1.39
C THR A 152 3.49 13.76 0.69
N VAL A 153 2.41 14.40 0.22
CA VAL A 153 2.46 15.81 -0.18
C VAL A 153 2.91 16.55 1.06
N GLN A 154 4.20 16.87 1.15
CA GLN A 154 4.70 17.75 2.18
C GLN A 154 4.02 19.08 1.91
N GLU A 155 3.12 19.48 2.80
CA GLU A 155 2.75 20.88 2.90
C GLU A 155 4.08 21.64 2.96
N GLU A 156 4.28 22.57 2.03
CA GLU A 156 5.42 23.46 2.06
C GLU A 156 5.30 24.29 3.35
N ILE A 157 5.85 23.76 4.45
CA ILE A 157 6.10 24.56 5.64
C ILE A 157 7.09 25.60 5.15
N SER A 158 6.59 26.79 4.86
CA SER A 158 7.40 27.90 4.39
C SER A 158 8.50 28.11 5.42
N LEU A 159 9.75 28.08 4.96
CA LEU A 159 10.91 28.31 5.81
C LEU A 159 10.79 29.66 6.53
N ASP A 160 10.13 30.63 5.91
CA ASP A 160 9.83 31.93 6.49
C ASP A 160 8.84 31.85 7.67
N GLU A 161 7.86 30.96 7.59
CA GLU A 161 6.89 30.72 8.67
C GLU A 161 7.56 30.00 9.84
N THR A 162 8.43 29.02 9.56
CA THR A 162 9.25 28.35 10.57
C THR A 162 10.21 29.33 11.26
N MET A 163 10.87 30.22 10.51
CA MET A 163 11.77 31.23 11.06
C MET A 163 11.01 32.30 11.85
N LYS A 164 9.77 32.61 11.47
CA LYS A 164 8.90 33.54 12.19
C LYS A 164 8.43 32.96 13.53
N GLU A 165 8.01 31.70 13.56
CA GLU A 165 7.67 30.99 14.80
C GLU A 165 8.89 30.80 15.70
N PHE A 166 10.05 30.47 15.13
CA PHE A 166 11.31 30.40 15.86
C PHE A 166 11.69 31.74 16.47
N ASN A 167 11.64 32.84 15.70
CA ASN A 167 11.91 34.18 16.21
C ASN A 167 10.90 34.62 17.28
N GLN A 168 9.63 34.22 17.17
CA GLN A 168 8.64 34.45 18.22
C GLN A 168 8.98 33.68 19.49
N MET A 169 9.33 32.39 19.39
CA MET A 169 9.68 31.58 20.56
C MET A 169 10.97 32.06 21.25
N VAL A 170 11.96 32.52 20.48
CA VAL A 170 13.21 33.09 20.99
C VAL A 170 12.98 34.46 21.65
N ASN A 171 12.12 35.30 21.08
CA ASN A 171 11.77 36.59 21.69
C ASN A 171 10.91 36.44 22.95
N VAL A 172 10.05 35.43 23.02
CA VAL A 172 9.29 35.11 24.24
C VAL A 172 10.22 34.71 25.40
N GLN A 173 11.38 34.11 25.13
CA GLN A 173 12.38 33.81 26.17
C GLN A 173 13.21 35.02 26.61
N THR A 174 13.25 36.11 25.85
CA THR A 174 14.05 37.30 26.18
C THR A 174 13.23 38.44 26.80
N THR A 175 11.90 38.35 26.78
CA THR A 175 11.00 39.29 27.46
C THR A 175 10.34 38.65 28.67
N ASP A 176 11.13 38.45 29.73
CA ASP A 176 10.61 38.41 31.09
C ASP A 176 11.55 39.19 32.01
N THR A 177 11.31 40.50 32.11
CA THR A 177 11.55 41.25 33.34
C THR A 177 10.60 42.45 33.39
N HIS A 178 9.58 42.30 34.24
CA HIS A 178 8.68 43.32 34.80
C HIS A 178 7.57 43.89 33.89
N ALA A 179 6.33 43.43 34.08
CA ALA A 179 5.34 44.08 34.96
C ALA A 179 3.93 43.50 34.78
N ASP A 180 3.25 43.27 35.91
CA ASP A 180 1.80 43.10 36.15
C ASP A 180 0.94 42.17 35.26
N HIS A 181 0.47 41.09 35.89
CA HIS A 181 -0.82 40.44 35.57
C HIS A 181 -1.99 41.39 35.86
N PRO A 182 -3.10 41.39 35.09
CA PRO A 182 -3.95 40.22 34.79
C PRO A 182 -4.33 40.13 33.30
N GLU A 183 -4.73 39.02 32.68
CA GLU A 183 -5.61 37.94 33.08
C GLU A 183 -5.16 36.71 32.27
N VAL A 184 -4.76 35.65 32.95
CA VAL A 184 -4.26 34.44 32.30
C VAL A 184 -5.46 33.58 31.93
N THR A 185 -5.88 33.58 30.67
CA THR A 185 -6.46 32.36 30.10
C THR A 185 -5.31 31.37 29.90
N VAL A 186 -5.08 30.60 30.97
CA VAL A 186 -4.21 29.44 30.99
C VAL A 186 -4.80 28.47 29.97
N VAL A 187 -4.26 28.43 28.75
CA VAL A 187 -4.35 27.20 27.96
C VAL A 187 -3.35 26.26 28.60
N GLU A 188 -3.83 25.60 29.65
CA GLU A 188 -3.16 24.46 30.27
C GLU A 188 -2.75 23.56 29.12
N THR A 189 -1.45 23.32 29.00
CA THR A 189 -0.97 22.21 28.20
C THR A 189 -1.69 20.99 28.75
N VAL A 190 -2.66 20.50 27.98
CA VAL A 190 -3.39 19.27 28.30
C VAL A 190 -2.35 18.17 28.16
N GLN A 191 -1.53 17.99 29.20
CA GLN A 191 -0.84 16.76 29.45
C GLN A 191 -1.93 15.73 29.54
N PRO A 192 -1.96 14.80 28.59
CA PRO A 192 -3.12 13.98 28.46
C PRO A 192 -3.24 13.06 29.67
N THR A 193 -4.27 13.31 30.47
CA THR A 193 -4.48 12.69 31.78
C THR A 193 -4.70 11.18 31.67
N TRP A 194 -5.05 10.68 30.48
CA TRP A 194 -5.16 9.24 30.18
C TRP A 194 -3.83 8.49 30.32
N ALA A 195 -2.67 9.15 30.14
CA ALA A 195 -1.38 8.50 30.37
C ALA A 195 -1.19 8.05 31.83
N LYS A 196 -1.69 8.83 32.79
CA LYS A 196 -1.62 8.50 34.24
C LYS A 196 -2.56 7.37 34.67
N VAL A 197 -3.58 7.07 33.86
CA VAL A 197 -4.55 5.99 34.12
C VAL A 197 -4.19 4.72 33.34
N ALA A 198 -3.62 4.85 32.14
CA ALA A 198 -3.20 3.72 31.32
C ALA A 198 -2.03 2.95 31.96
N GLU A 199 -1.08 3.65 32.59
CA GLU A 199 0.09 3.03 33.22
C GLU A 199 -0.25 1.95 34.27
N PRO A 200 -1.11 2.19 35.28
CA PRO A 200 -1.47 1.17 36.26
C PRO A 200 -2.34 0.04 35.69
N VAL A 201 -3.17 0.33 34.68
CA VAL A 201 -4.04 -0.69 34.05
C VAL A 201 -3.21 -1.68 33.22
N VAL A 202 -2.25 -1.18 32.44
CA VAL A 202 -1.34 -2.03 31.65
C VAL A 202 -0.52 -2.92 32.58
N ALA A 203 -0.01 -2.36 33.68
CA ALA A 203 0.73 -3.14 34.68
C ALA A 203 -0.12 -4.27 35.30
N LEU A 204 -1.40 -4.04 35.59
CA LEU A 204 -2.32 -5.07 36.10
C LEU A 204 -2.63 -6.16 35.06
N VAL A 205 -2.79 -5.80 33.79
CA VAL A 205 -3.02 -6.78 32.71
C VAL A 205 -1.81 -7.68 32.52
N VAL A 206 -0.60 -7.11 32.54
CA VAL A 206 0.64 -7.90 32.45
C VAL A 206 0.80 -8.84 33.65
N LEU A 207 0.54 -8.36 34.87
CA LEU A 207 0.56 -9.22 36.06
C LEU A 207 -0.48 -10.32 36.03
N TYR A 208 -1.68 -10.06 35.51
CA TYR A 208 -2.74 -11.07 35.36
C TYR A 208 -2.36 -12.16 34.36
N ILE A 209 -1.79 -11.80 33.21
CA ILE A 209 -1.30 -12.77 32.21
C ILE A 209 -0.18 -13.63 32.80
N LEU A 210 0.75 -13.02 33.55
CA LEU A 210 1.83 -13.77 34.22
C LEU A 210 1.28 -14.71 35.31
N PHE A 211 0.26 -14.28 36.06
CA PHE A 211 -0.40 -15.12 37.06
C PHE A 211 -1.13 -16.32 36.44
N GLU A 212 -1.83 -16.13 35.33
CA GLU A 212 -2.44 -17.24 34.57
C GLU A 212 -1.39 -18.21 34.03
N ALA A 213 -0.28 -17.69 33.48
CA ALA A 213 0.80 -18.51 32.96
C ALA A 213 1.45 -19.36 34.07
N VAL A 214 1.70 -18.79 35.24
CA VAL A 214 2.23 -19.52 36.39
C VAL A 214 1.21 -20.55 36.91
N SER A 215 -0.06 -20.18 37.01
CA SER A 215 -1.10 -21.09 37.51
C SER A 215 -1.35 -22.29 36.59
N LYS A 216 -1.21 -22.13 35.26
CA LYS A 216 -1.28 -23.23 34.28
C LYS A 216 -0.04 -24.13 34.28
N VAL A 217 1.10 -23.64 34.76
CA VAL A 217 2.35 -24.42 34.87
C VAL A 217 2.40 -25.26 36.16
N PHE A 218 1.65 -24.88 37.19
CA PHE A 218 1.58 -25.58 38.48
C PHE A 218 0.26 -26.34 38.73
N ALA A 219 -0.64 -26.42 37.74
CA ALA A 219 -1.87 -27.23 37.77
C ALA A 219 -1.71 -28.56 37.02
#